data_AF-A0A529ZQW0-F1
#
_entry.id   AF-A0A529ZQW0-F1
#
_cell.length_a   1.000
_cell.length_b   1.000
_cell.length_c   1.000
_cell.angle_alpha   90.00
_cell.angle_beta   90.00
_cell.angle_gamma   90.00
#
_symmetry.space_group_name_H-M   'P 1'
#
loop_
_entity.id
_entity.type
_entity.pdbx_description
1 polymer ?
#
loop_
_entity_poly.entity_id
_entity_poly.type
_entity_poly.pdbx_seq_one_letter_code
_entity_poly.pdbx_strand_id
1 'polypeptide(L)' 'MAGQELQYRTATRDDIERISALMGLAIAELQKPFLDDAQIESSRAIMGLDTQLIDDGTYFVVTCAG' A
#
# COMPACT_ATOMS: atom_id res chain seq x y z
N MET A 1 -14.36 16.53 5.03
CA MET A 1 -14.22 15.22 4.37
C MET A 1 -15.60 14.60 4.36
N ALA A 2 -16.21 14.43 3.18
CA ALA A 2 -17.50 13.76 3.08
C ALA A 2 -17.37 12.32 3.62
N GLY A 3 -18.41 11.82 4.28
CA GLY A 3 -18.46 10.45 4.79
C GLY A 3 -18.53 9.47 3.62
N GLN A 4 -17.37 9.12 3.05
CA GLN A 4 -17.28 8.06 2.06
C GLN A 4 -17.49 6.73 2.76
N GLU A 5 -18.38 5.91 2.21
CA GLU A 5 -18.58 4.55 2.67
C GLU A 5 -17.31 3.74 2.35
N LEU A 6 -16.75 3.13 3.40
CA LEU A 6 -15.60 2.25 3.29
C LEU A 6 -16.08 0.80 3.25
N GLN A 7 -15.66 0.07 2.24
CA GLN A 7 -15.87 -1.37 2.12
C GLN A 7 -14.54 -2.08 2.33
N TYR A 8 -14.56 -3.20 3.04
CA TYR A 8 -13.37 -4.01 3.27
C TYR A 8 -13.60 -5.48 2.94
N ARG A 9 -12.54 -6.16 2.54
CA ARG A 9 -12.50 -7.61 2.31
C ARG A 9 -11.08 -8.14 2.49
N THR A 10 -10.92 -9.43 2.69
CA THR A 10 -9.60 -10.08 2.60
C THR A 10 -9.03 -9.89 1.19
N ALA A 11 -7.72 -9.63 1.12
CA ALA A 11 -6.99 -9.49 -0.13
C ALA A 11 -6.88 -10.83 -0.85
N THR A 12 -6.76 -10.78 -2.17
CA THR A 12 -6.39 -11.93 -3.00
C THR A 12 -5.11 -11.62 -3.76
N ARG A 13 -4.51 -12.63 -4.39
CA ARG A 13 -3.31 -12.41 -5.22
C ARG A 13 -3.54 -11.44 -6.38
N ASP A 14 -4.78 -11.30 -6.86
CA ASP A 14 -5.15 -10.34 -7.90
C ASP A 14 -5.00 -8.87 -7.44
N ASP A 15 -4.94 -8.63 -6.13
CA ASP A 15 -4.76 -7.30 -5.56
C ASP A 15 -3.29 -6.85 -5.51
N ILE A 16 -2.33 -7.77 -5.69
CA ILE A 16 -0.90 -7.51 -5.46
C ILE A 16 -0.42 -6.31 -6.27
N GLU A 17 -0.71 -6.25 -7.57
CA GLU A 17 -0.25 -5.15 -8.42
C GLU A 17 -0.78 -3.79 -7.94
N ARG A 18 -2.06 -3.73 -7.54
CA ARG A 18 -2.69 -2.50 -7.04
C ARG A 18 -2.13 -2.09 -5.68
N ILE A 19 -1.93 -3.05 -4.77
CA ILE A 19 -1.35 -2.78 -3.45
C ILE A 19 0.09 -2.28 -3.60
N SER A 20 0.90 -2.93 -4.43
CA SER A 20 2.29 -2.51 -4.69
C SER A 20 2.36 -1.11 -5.29
N ALA A 21 1.46 -0.76 -6.22
CA ALA A 21 1.39 0.59 -6.76
C ALA A 21 1.03 1.63 -5.67
N LEU A 22 0.05 1.33 -4.82
CA LEU A 22 -0.33 2.19 -3.70
C LEU A 22 0.82 2.38 -2.71
N MET A 23 1.52 1.31 -2.34
CA MET A 23 2.70 1.37 -1.47
C MET A 23 3.80 2.25 -2.09
N GLY A 24 4.05 2.12 -3.40
CA GLY A 24 5.02 2.94 -4.11
C GLY A 24 4.68 4.44 -4.08
N LEU A 25 3.41 4.80 -4.21
CA LEU A 25 2.94 6.18 -4.08
C LEU A 25 3.11 6.71 -2.65
N ALA A 26 2.73 5.89 -1.66
CA ALA A 26 2.85 6.26 -0.25
C ALA A 26 4.32 6.50 0.16
N ILE A 27 5.23 5.64 -0.28
CA ILE A 27 6.68 5.80 -0.04
C ILE A 27 7.18 7.10 -0.69
N ALA A 28 6.82 7.34 -1.96
CA ALA A 28 7.29 8.49 -2.71
C ALA A 28 6.83 9.82 -2.10
N GLU A 29 5.59 9.90 -1.60
CA GLU A 29 5.00 11.16 -1.17
C GLU A 29 5.12 11.42 0.34
N LEU A 30 4.89 10.40 1.16
CA LEU A 30 4.75 10.59 2.62
C LEU A 30 6.11 10.67 3.35
N GLN A 31 7.20 10.26 2.71
CA GLN A 31 8.54 10.28 3.30
C GLN A 31 9.30 11.60 3.05
N LYS A 32 8.85 12.42 2.10
CA LYS A 32 9.48 13.72 1.74
C LYS A 32 9.76 14.67 2.92
N PRO A 33 8.94 14.71 3.99
CA PRO A 33 9.26 15.55 5.15
C PRO A 33 10.44 15.05 6.01
N PHE A 34 10.90 13.81 5.81
CA PHE A 34 11.85 13.13 6.69
C PHE A 34 13.12 12.68 5.98
N LEU A 35 13.05 12.42 4.67
CA LEU A 35 14.11 11.83 3.88
C LEU A 35 14.42 12.68 2.65
N ASP A 36 15.67 12.63 2.20
CA ASP A 36 16.05 13.14 0.88
C ASP A 36 15.70 12.15 -0.25
N ASP A 37 15.81 12.59 -1.50
CA ASP A 37 15.43 11.79 -2.66
C ASP A 37 16.20 10.46 -2.76
N ALA A 38 17.49 10.44 -2.39
CA ALA A 38 18.32 9.24 -2.44
C ALA A 38 17.89 8.23 -1.37
N GLN A 39 17.50 8.72 -0.19
CA GLN A 39 16.97 7.92 0.90
C GLN A 39 15.58 7.36 0.57
N ILE A 40 14.71 8.13 -0.10
CA ILE A 40 13.40 7.65 -0.57
C ILE A 40 13.56 6.52 -1.59
N GLU A 41 14.47 6.66 -2.55
CA GLU A 41 14.76 5.59 -3.51
C GLU A 41 15.32 4.33 -2.83
N SER A 42 16.17 4.50 -1.80
CA SER A 42 16.63 3.38 -0.97
C SER A 42 15.46 2.69 -0.24
N SER A 43 14.49 3.44 0.29
CA SER A 43 13.30 2.87 0.95
C SER A 43 12.49 1.97 0.00
N ARG A 44 12.38 2.30 -1.29
CA ARG A 44 11.69 1.46 -2.29
C ARG A 44 12.32 0.07 -2.45
N ALA A 45 13.64 -0.02 -2.28
CA ALA A 45 14.38 -1.27 -2.48
C ALA A 45 14.17 -2.28 -1.32
N ILE A 46 13.79 -1.80 -0.14
CA ILE A 46 13.73 -2.61 1.09
C ILE A 46 12.27 -2.85 1.51
N MET A 47 11.36 -1.91 1.21
CA MET A 47 9.94 -2.01 1.57
C MET A 47 9.16 -2.76 0.47
N GLY A 48 8.71 -3.97 0.79
CA GLY A 48 7.93 -4.83 -0.11
C GLY A 48 6.61 -5.28 0.52
N LEU A 49 5.69 -5.74 -0.33
CA LEU A 49 4.47 -6.38 0.11
C LEU A 49 4.78 -7.82 0.56
N ASP A 50 4.48 -8.14 1.82
CA ASP A 50 4.53 -9.52 2.28
C ASP A 50 3.31 -10.28 1.75
N THR A 51 3.52 -11.06 0.69
CA THR A 51 2.45 -11.85 0.06
C THR A 51 2.00 -13.02 0.91
N GLN A 52 2.75 -13.42 1.95
CA GLN A 52 2.33 -14.50 2.84
C GLN A 52 1.10 -14.10 3.65
N LEU A 53 0.97 -12.81 4.01
CA LEU A 53 -0.22 -12.27 4.68
C LEU A 53 -1.48 -12.30 3.78
N ILE A 54 -1.29 -12.27 2.46
CA ILE A 54 -2.38 -12.45 1.51
C ILE A 54 -2.75 -13.94 1.44
N ASP A 55 -1.75 -14.80 1.34
CA ASP A 55 -1.94 -16.25 1.23
C ASP A 55 -2.54 -16.88 2.49
N ASP A 56 -2.24 -16.34 3.68
CA ASP A 56 -2.78 -16.81 4.96
C ASP A 56 -4.13 -16.16 5.32
N GLY A 57 -4.62 -15.23 4.48
CA GLY A 57 -5.92 -14.57 4.64
C GLY A 57 -5.96 -13.51 5.73
N THR A 58 -4.81 -12.99 6.19
CA THR A 58 -4.72 -11.97 7.24
C THR A 58 -4.58 -10.53 6.70
N TYR A 59 -4.37 -10.36 5.40
CA TYR A 59 -4.31 -9.04 4.76
C TYR A 59 -5.71 -8.57 4.30
N PHE A 60 -6.09 -7.32 4.64
CA PHE A 60 -7.37 -6.73 4.26
C PHE A 60 -7.20 -5.54 3.32
N VAL A 61 -8.00 -5.49 2.26
CA VAL A 61 -8.11 -4.34 1.37
C VAL A 61 -9.31 -3.52 1.81
N VAL A 62 -9.11 -2.21 1.91
CA VAL A 62 -10.18 -1.23 2.14
C VAL A 62 -10.32 -0.38 0.88
N THR A 63 -11.55 -0.19 0.42
CA THR A 63 -11.90 0.63 -0.73
C THR A 63 -12.96 1.64 -0.34
N CYS A 64 -12.94 2.81 -0.95
CA CYS A 64 -14.04 3.77 -0.92
C CYS A 64 -14.62 3.87 -2.34
N ALA A 65 -15.94 4.10 -2.44
CA ALA A 65 -16.52 4.50 -3.72
C ALA A 65 -16.02 5.91 -4.07
N GLY A 66 -15.39 6.04 -5.24
CA GLY A 66 -14.97 7.31 -5.83
C GLY A 66 -16.15 8.10 -6.37
#